data_AF-A0A1G7RI63-F1
#
_entry.id   AF-A0A1G7RI63-F1
#
_cell.length_a   1.000
_cell.length_b   1.000
_cell.length_c   1.000
_cell.angle_alpha   90.00
_cell.angle_beta   90.00
_cell.angle_gamma   90.00
#
_symmetry.space_group_name_H-M   'P 1'
#
loop_
_entity.id
_entity.type
_entity.pdbx_description
1 polymer ?
#
loop_
_entity_poly.entity_id
_entity_poly.type
_entity_poly.pdbx_seq_one_letter_code
_entity_poly.pdbx_strand_id
1 'polypeptide(L)'
;MQDPALKAGSLDATLLARKGAAQPATVNRPATRNTPPPAAVAPAPESGRTSGKRARLTLRLDPVRHRRLRIAAAHLNCSMQALLTESLDDRLAALESVCACLRADSEAPDGQEAAS
;
A
#
# COMPACT_ATOMS: atom_id res chain seq x y z
N MET A 1 31.98 -38.38 8.77
CA MET A 1 30.57 -38.08 9.11
C MET A 1 30.59 -37.34 10.45
N GLN A 2 30.68 -36.02 10.40
CA GLN A 2 30.55 -35.11 11.53
C GLN A 2 30.06 -33.77 10.95
N ASP A 3 28.85 -33.39 11.33
CA ASP A 3 28.10 -32.23 10.86
C ASP A 3 28.70 -30.90 11.38
N PRO A 4 28.78 -29.83 10.57
CA PRO A 4 28.99 -28.49 11.09
C PRO A 4 27.64 -27.92 11.53
N ALA A 5 27.35 -28.02 12.83
CA ALA A 5 26.27 -27.27 13.46
C ALA A 5 26.50 -25.77 13.26
N LEU A 6 25.65 -25.15 12.43
CA LEU A 6 25.52 -23.71 12.28
C LEU A 6 25.37 -23.08 13.66
N LYS A 7 26.40 -22.32 14.07
CA LYS A 7 26.36 -21.49 15.28
C LYS A 7 25.33 -20.39 15.05
N ALA A 8 24.13 -20.56 15.62
CA ALA A 8 23.21 -19.46 15.85
C ALA A 8 23.98 -18.37 16.59
N GLY A 9 24.03 -17.16 16.02
CA GLY A 9 24.76 -16.03 16.57
C GLY A 9 24.31 -15.76 18.00
N SER A 10 25.19 -16.06 18.96
CA SER A 10 25.04 -15.68 20.35
C SER A 10 25.05 -14.15 20.42
N LEU A 11 23.94 -13.55 20.83
CA LEU A 11 23.87 -12.10 21.02
C LEU A 11 24.54 -11.77 22.35
N ASP A 12 25.65 -11.02 22.30
CA ASP A 12 26.38 -10.53 23.48
C ASP A 12 25.46 -9.75 24.43
N ALA A 13 25.62 -9.98 25.74
CA ALA A 13 24.85 -9.33 26.80
C ALA A 13 24.92 -7.79 26.74
N THR A 14 25.97 -7.25 26.13
CA THR A 14 26.17 -5.81 25.86
C THR A 14 25.15 -5.23 24.88
N LEU A 15 24.55 -6.03 23.98
CA LEU A 15 23.44 -5.61 23.12
C LEU A 15 22.12 -5.57 23.90
N LEU A 16 21.90 -6.49 24.85
CA LEU A 16 20.73 -6.50 25.73
C LEU A 16 20.76 -5.36 26.76
N ALA A 17 21.94 -4.95 27.21
CA ALA A 17 22.13 -3.95 28.24
C ALA A 17 21.79 -2.51 27.82
N ARG A 18 21.48 -2.26 26.54
CA ARG A 18 21.03 -0.95 26.04
C ARG A 18 19.51 -0.77 26.00
N LYS A 19 18.75 -1.59 26.73
CA LYS A 19 17.32 -1.33 26.97
C LYS A 19 17.11 -0.36 28.13
N GLY A 20 17.70 0.83 28.01
CA GLY A 20 17.54 1.94 28.95
C GLY A 20 16.59 3.00 28.37
N ALA A 21 15.43 3.16 29.00
CA ALA A 21 14.51 4.28 28.84
C ALA A 21 13.97 4.55 27.41
N ALA A 22 13.26 3.58 26.83
CA ALA A 22 12.28 3.92 25.80
C ALA A 22 11.12 4.66 26.47
N GLN A 23 11.13 5.99 26.42
CA GLN A 23 9.95 6.78 26.74
C GLN A 23 8.86 6.46 25.71
N PRO A 24 7.67 5.98 26.10
CA PRO A 24 6.58 5.83 25.15
C PRO A 24 6.30 7.22 24.58
N ALA A 25 6.23 7.33 23.25
CA ALA A 25 5.76 8.55 22.60
C ALA A 25 4.27 8.73 22.96
N THR A 26 4.00 9.37 24.09
CA THR A 26 2.67 9.88 24.45
C THR A 26 2.42 11.12 23.58
N VAL A 27 2.17 10.88 22.29
CA VAL A 27 1.59 11.91 21.45
C VAL A 27 0.14 12.08 21.94
N ASN A 28 -0.06 13.02 22.87
CA ASN A 28 -1.36 13.56 23.16
C ASN A 28 -1.81 14.31 21.91
N ARG A 29 -2.38 13.57 20.95
CA ARG A 29 -3.02 14.17 19.79
C ARG A 29 -4.29 14.82 20.33
N PRO A 30 -4.42 16.15 20.34
CA PRO A 30 -5.69 16.76 20.70
C PRO A 30 -6.73 16.17 19.76
N ALA A 31 -7.77 15.57 20.33
CA ALA A 31 -8.95 15.21 19.58
C ALA A 31 -9.51 16.53 19.04
N THR A 32 -9.25 16.80 17.76
CA THR A 32 -9.87 17.92 17.07
C THR A 32 -11.36 17.65 17.14
N ARG A 33 -12.03 18.41 18.01
CA ARG A 33 -13.47 18.40 18.17
C ARG A 33 -14.06 18.60 16.78
N ASN A 34 -14.93 17.68 16.38
CA ASN A 34 -15.55 17.65 15.06
C ASN A 34 -16.55 18.81 14.97
N THR A 35 -16.06 20.02 14.73
CA THR A 35 -16.89 21.16 14.38
C THR A 35 -17.31 20.96 12.93
N PRO A 36 -18.61 20.90 12.59
CA PRO A 36 -19.00 20.85 11.20
C PRO A 36 -18.50 22.13 10.50
N PRO A 37 -17.78 22.01 9.37
CA PRO A 37 -17.37 23.19 8.61
C PRO A 37 -18.62 23.95 8.12
N PRO A 38 -18.56 25.29 8.02
CA PRO A 38 -19.62 26.03 7.32
C PRO A 38 -19.74 25.46 5.91
N ALA A 39 -20.97 25.27 5.44
CA ALA A 39 -21.30 24.67 4.16
C ALA A 39 -20.56 25.40 3.02
N ALA A 40 -19.39 24.87 2.66
CA ALA A 40 -18.63 25.33 1.52
C ALA A 40 -19.35 24.84 0.26
N VAL A 41 -19.77 25.80 -0.55
CA VAL A 41 -20.29 25.59 -1.89
C VAL A 41 -19.36 24.61 -2.62
N ALA A 42 -19.92 23.49 -3.07
CA ALA A 42 -19.16 22.48 -3.78
C ALA A 42 -18.51 23.10 -5.03
N PRO A 43 -17.18 23.08 -5.18
CA PRO A 43 -16.58 23.36 -6.48
C PRO A 43 -17.06 22.30 -7.46
N ALA A 44 -17.47 22.75 -8.65
CA ALA A 44 -17.86 21.89 -9.76
C ALA A 44 -16.78 20.81 -10.00
N PRO A 45 -17.15 19.57 -10.39
CA PRO A 45 -16.17 18.54 -10.67
C PRO A 45 -15.35 18.98 -11.89
N GLU A 46 -14.16 19.54 -11.63
CA GLU A 46 -13.19 19.79 -12.67
C GLU A 46 -12.75 18.41 -13.20
N SER A 47 -13.25 18.07 -14.39
CA SER A 47 -12.84 16.90 -15.16
C SER A 47 -11.43 17.09 -15.74
N GLY A 48 -10.48 17.47 -14.87
CA GLY A 48 -9.07 17.53 -15.17
C GLY A 48 -8.43 16.22 -14.75
N ARG A 49 -8.24 15.31 -15.72
CA ARG A 49 -7.42 14.09 -15.56
C ARG A 49 -5.99 14.54 -15.28
N THR A 50 -5.68 14.74 -14.00
CA THR A 50 -4.30 14.86 -13.56
C THR A 50 -3.71 13.46 -13.62
N SER A 51 -2.91 13.20 -14.66
CA SER A 51 -1.99 12.07 -14.71
C SER A 51 -1.21 12.05 -13.38
N GLY A 52 -1.53 11.09 -12.51
CA GLY A 52 -0.86 10.92 -11.21
C GLY A 52 -1.72 11.00 -9.94
N LYS A 53 -3.03 11.28 -9.99
CA LYS A 53 -3.86 11.22 -8.75
C LYS A 53 -4.16 9.77 -8.36
N ARG A 54 -3.43 9.25 -7.36
CA ARG A 54 -3.73 7.96 -6.72
C ARG A 54 -5.03 8.07 -5.93
N ALA A 55 -6.02 7.25 -6.29
CA ALA A 55 -7.25 7.13 -5.52
C ALA A 55 -6.98 6.43 -4.19
N ARG A 56 -7.61 6.92 -3.10
CA ARG A 56 -7.54 6.26 -1.79
C ARG A 56 -8.71 5.28 -1.66
N LEU A 57 -8.40 4.00 -1.58
CA LEU A 57 -9.37 2.95 -1.30
C LEU A 57 -9.22 2.44 0.14
N THR A 58 -10.34 2.25 0.84
CA THR A 58 -10.37 1.54 2.14
C THR A 58 -11.09 0.21 1.96
N LEU A 59 -10.36 -0.89 2.08
CA LEU A 59 -10.89 -2.25 1.94
C LEU A 59 -11.11 -2.89 3.31
N ARG A 60 -12.27 -3.52 3.52
CA ARG A 60 -12.53 -4.35 4.72
C ARG A 60 -12.20 -5.81 4.42
N LEU A 61 -11.35 -6.40 5.24
CA LEU A 61 -10.98 -7.81 5.17
C LEU A 61 -11.37 -8.52 6.45
N ASP A 62 -11.84 -9.76 6.30
CA ASP A 62 -12.00 -10.68 7.43
C ASP A 62 -10.63 -10.92 8.11
N PRO A 63 -10.58 -11.08 9.45
CA PRO A 63 -9.34 -11.32 10.20
C PRO A 63 -8.48 -12.46 9.63
N VAL A 64 -9.08 -13.56 9.17
CA VAL A 64 -8.33 -14.69 8.61
C VAL A 64 -7.68 -14.30 7.29
N ARG A 65 -8.39 -13.57 6.43
CA ARG A 65 -7.85 -13.09 5.15
C ARG A 65 -6.72 -12.10 5.36
N HIS A 66 -6.89 -11.14 6.28
CA HIS A 66 -5.85 -10.18 6.62
C HIS A 66 -4.60 -10.87 7.18
N ARG A 67 -4.76 -11.90 8.02
CA ARG A 67 -3.62 -12.69 8.53
C ARG A 67 -2.88 -13.41 7.40
N ARG A 68 -3.61 -14.07 6.49
CA ARG A 68 -3.01 -14.75 5.33
C ARG A 68 -2.26 -13.77 4.43
N LEU A 69 -2.86 -12.63 4.13
CA LEU A 69 -2.23 -11.57 3.33
C LEU A 69 -0.91 -11.09 3.95
N ARG A 70 -0.89 -10.89 5.27
CA ARG A 70 0.31 -10.46 5.99
C ARG A 70 1.43 -11.50 5.91
N ILE A 71 1.09 -12.79 6.08
CA ILE A 71 2.07 -13.89 5.98
C ILE A 71 2.62 -13.98 4.56
N ALA A 72 1.76 -13.89 3.54
CA ALA A 72 2.18 -13.93 2.14
C ALA A 72 3.13 -12.76 1.80
N ALA A 73 2.78 -11.54 2.21
CA ALA A 73 3.61 -10.36 2.00
C ALA A 73 4.98 -10.49 2.69
N ALA A 74 5.02 -11.04 3.91
CA ALA A 74 6.27 -11.30 4.63
C ALA A 74 7.13 -12.36 3.92
N HIS A 75 6.52 -13.45 3.43
CA HIS A 75 7.22 -14.50 2.69
C HIS A 75 7.82 -13.98 1.38
N LEU A 76 7.13 -13.06 0.70
CA LEU A 76 7.56 -12.47 -0.57
C LEU A 76 8.43 -11.22 -0.39
N ASN A 77 8.77 -10.85 0.85
CA ASN A 77 9.55 -9.65 1.20
C ASN A 77 8.99 -8.35 0.57
N CYS A 78 7.66 -8.23 0.51
CA CYS A 78 6.98 -7.06 -0.05
C CYS A 78 5.91 -6.49 0.90
N SER A 79 5.37 -5.32 0.57
CA SER A 79 4.27 -4.74 1.34
C SER A 79 2.93 -5.37 0.95
N MET A 80 1.98 -5.45 1.89
CA MET A 80 0.61 -5.92 1.59
C MET A 80 -0.07 -5.09 0.50
N GLN A 81 0.22 -3.79 0.42
CA GLN A 81 -0.31 -2.92 -0.61
C GLN A 81 0.23 -3.30 -1.99
N ALA A 82 1.54 -3.49 -2.11
CA ALA A 82 2.17 -3.90 -3.38
C ALA A 82 1.61 -5.23 -3.88
N LEU A 83 1.52 -6.23 -3.00
CA LEU A 83 0.98 -7.55 -3.35
C LEU A 83 -0.48 -7.48 -3.83
N LEU A 84 -1.30 -6.64 -3.18
CA LEU A 84 -2.69 -6.44 -3.60
C LEU A 84 -2.79 -5.70 -4.93
N THR A 85 -1.95 -4.69 -5.17
CA THR A 85 -1.91 -3.96 -6.43
C THR A 85 -1.52 -4.89 -7.58
N GLU A 86 -0.42 -5.64 -7.44
CA GLU A 86 0.03 -6.61 -8.44
C GLU A 86 -1.06 -7.65 -8.77
N SER A 87 -1.66 -8.25 -7.73
CA SER A 87 -2.74 -9.24 -7.92
C SER A 87 -3.98 -8.64 -8.60
N LEU A 88 -4.26 -7.36 -8.36
CA LEU A 88 -5.37 -6.63 -8.97
C LEU A 88 -5.06 -6.32 -10.44
N ASP A 89 -3.85 -5.88 -10.73
CA ASP A 89 -3.39 -5.56 -12.09
C ASP A 89 -3.44 -6.82 -12.97
N ASP A 90 -2.93 -7.96 -12.48
CA ASP A 90 -3.02 -9.25 -13.17
C ASP A 90 -4.48 -9.65 -13.45
N ARG A 91 -5.36 -9.41 -12.47
CA ARG A 91 -6.77 -9.74 -12.60
C ARG A 91 -7.48 -8.83 -13.61
N LEU A 92 -7.14 -7.54 -13.65
CA LEU A 92 -7.71 -6.59 -14.61
C LEU A 92 -7.21 -6.89 -16.02
N ALA A 93 -5.92 -7.18 -16.20
CA ALA A 93 -5.35 -7.57 -17.49
C ALA A 93 -6.06 -8.82 -18.05
N ALA A 94 -6.35 -9.81 -17.20
CA ALA A 94 -7.12 -10.99 -17.61
C ALA A 94 -8.55 -10.62 -18.06
N LEU A 95 -9.20 -9.67 -17.40
CA LEU A 95 -10.57 -9.24 -17.71
C LEU A 95 -10.66 -8.35 -18.95
N GLU A 96 -9.62 -7.59 -19.26
CA GLU A 96 -9.55 -6.72 -20.45
C GLU A 96 -9.67 -7.52 -21.76
N SER A 97 -9.17 -8.76 -21.76
CA SER A 97 -9.36 -9.68 -22.88
C SER A 97 -10.84 -10.09 -23.09
N VAL A 98 -11.66 -10.05 -22.03
CA VAL A 98 -13.04 -10.54 -22.02
C VAL A 98 -14.06 -9.42 -22.22
N CYS A 99 -13.80 -8.23 -21.67
CA CYS A 99 -14.78 -7.14 -21.62
C CYS A 99 -14.29 -5.93 -22.43
N ALA A 100 -15.05 -5.56 -23.48
CA ALA A 100 -14.73 -4.40 -24.32
C ALA A 100 -14.74 -3.06 -23.54
N CYS A 101 -15.53 -2.95 -22.46
CA CYS A 101 -15.62 -1.73 -21.65
C CYS A 101 -14.30 -1.37 -20.94
N LEU A 102 -13.40 -2.34 -20.73
CA LEU A 102 -12.12 -2.10 -20.04
C LEU A 102 -11.00 -1.60 -20.97
N ARG A 103 -11.13 -1.81 -22.29
CA ARG A 103 -10.11 -1.42 -23.29
C ARG A 103 -10.16 0.08 -23.63
N ALA A 104 -11.28 0.73 -23.36
CA ALA A 104 -11.45 2.15 -23.69
C ALA A 104 -10.48 3.06 -22.90
N ASP A 105 -9.90 2.57 -21.80
CA ASP A 105 -8.93 3.30 -20.98
C ASP A 105 -7.47 3.13 -21.45
N SER A 106 -7.16 2.15 -22.33
CA SER A 106 -5.80 1.84 -22.78
C SER A 106 -5.37 2.53 -24.09
N GLU A 107 -6.30 3.19 -24.79
CA GLU A 107 -6.10 3.72 -26.14
C GLU A 107 -6.11 5.26 -26.18
N ALA A 108 -5.49 5.89 -25.17
CA ALA A 108 -5.10 7.29 -25.25
C ALA A 108 -3.64 7.36 -25.72
N PRO A 109 -3.37 7.73 -26.99
CA PRO A 109 -2.00 7.94 -27.43
C PRO A 109 -1.41 9.11 -26.64
N ASP A 110 -0.40 8.81 -25.82
CA ASP A 110 0.49 9.82 -25.27
C ASP A 110 1.01 10.68 -26.42
N GLY A 111 0.89 11.99 -26.27
CA GLY A 111 1.18 12.99 -27.30
C GLY A 111 2.53 12.76 -27.98
N GLN A 112 2.49 12.10 -29.14
CA GLN A 112 3.58 12.11 -30.09
C GLN A 112 3.49 13.44 -30.85
N GLU A 113 3.84 14.53 -30.15
CA GLU A 113 4.08 15.82 -30.77
C GLU A 113 5.39 15.73 -31.54
N ALA A 114 5.20 15.44 -32.83
CA ALA A 114 6.06 15.72 -33.96
C ALA A 114 7.36 16.48 -33.67
N ALA A 115 8.47 15.79 -33.94
CA ALA A 115 9.62 16.44 -34.54
C ALA A 115 9.21 17.06 -35.89
N SER A 116 9.39 18.36 -36.05
CA SER A 116 9.88 19.04 -37.28
C SER A 116 10.11 20.52 -37.01
#